data_AF-A0A1J5S005-F1
#
_entry.id   AF-A0A1J5S005-F1
#
_cell.length_a   1.000
_cell.length_b   1.000
_cell.length_c   1.000
_cell.angle_alpha   90.00
_cell.angle_beta   90.00
_cell.angle_gamma   90.00
#
_symmetry.space_group_name_H-M   'P 1'
#
loop_
_entity.id
_entity.type
_entity.pdbx_description
1 polymer ?
#
loop_
_entity_poly.entity_id
_entity_poly.type
_entity_poly.pdbx_seq_one_letter_code
_entity_poly.pdbx_strand_id
1 'polypeptide(L)'
;MKHCIIILLLFLFASCKLSEKNIIGVYKLPEHYAKTELAIYSNNKFTFLRNNSIQALLKNENYISTCGIWAKEKGNKIILQSISDSAKHLLFKIQEDVAKESNISCFTFFDTFGDTVDISAYYRNKECLGKVHGRQPSIKISISKGDSLNFYFTGYKQWDFLKDNKRNLDYRITLFPEFNSEYFNQTEFLIKHKALIDKKNKIKYKKNKA
;
A
#
# COMPACT_ATOMS: atom_id res chain seq x y z
N MET A 1 1.16 -63.17 0.07
CA MET A 1 0.97 -61.88 -0.64
C MET A 1 -0.19 -61.05 -0.03
N LYS A 2 -0.17 -60.73 1.27
CA LYS A 2 -1.18 -59.84 1.88
C LYS A 2 -0.58 -58.72 2.74
N HIS A 3 0.76 -58.65 2.85
CA HIS A 3 1.45 -57.67 3.68
C HIS A 3 2.11 -56.52 2.87
N CYS A 4 2.18 -56.62 1.54
CA CYS A 4 2.70 -55.54 0.69
C CYS A 4 1.71 -54.40 0.42
N ILE A 5 0.40 -54.59 0.61
CA ILE A 5 -0.61 -53.58 0.25
C ILE A 5 -0.76 -52.50 1.34
N ILE A 6 -0.44 -52.83 2.61
CA ILE A 6 -0.62 -51.91 3.74
C ILE A 6 0.44 -50.79 3.74
N ILE A 7 1.66 -51.08 3.25
CA ILE A 7 2.74 -50.08 3.21
C ILE A 7 2.51 -49.03 2.11
N LEU A 8 1.84 -49.40 1.01
CA LEU A 8 1.55 -48.46 -0.09
C LEU A 8 0.46 -47.43 0.28
N LEU A 9 -0.47 -47.78 1.16
CA LEU A 9 -1.50 -46.86 1.68
C LEU A 9 -0.98 -45.88 2.74
N LEU A 10 0.11 -46.22 3.45
CA LEU A 10 0.73 -45.34 4.44
C LEU A 10 1.55 -44.18 3.82
N PHE A 11 1.97 -44.31 2.56
CA PHE A 11 2.65 -43.21 1.84
C PHE A 11 1.70 -42.13 1.29
N LEU A 12 0.38 -42.39 1.23
CA LEU A 12 -0.61 -41.42 0.74
C LEU A 12 -1.07 -40.41 1.81
N PHE A 13 -0.72 -40.63 3.08
CA PHE A 13 -0.97 -39.70 4.18
C PHE A 13 0.31 -38.96 4.63
N ALA A 14 1.29 -38.80 3.75
CA ALA A 14 2.21 -37.68 3.83
C ALA A 14 1.40 -36.39 3.60
N SER A 15 0.58 -36.03 4.61
CA SER A 15 -0.01 -34.73 4.79
C SER A 15 1.15 -33.77 4.72
N CYS A 16 1.30 -33.17 3.54
CA CYS A 16 2.39 -32.28 3.20
C CYS A 16 2.23 -31.09 4.13
N LYS A 17 2.85 -31.16 5.32
CA LYS A 17 2.81 -30.10 6.32
C LYS A 17 3.31 -28.87 5.60
N LEU A 18 2.41 -27.92 5.34
CA LEU A 18 2.76 -26.64 4.76
C LEU A 18 3.86 -26.03 5.63
N SER A 19 5.10 -26.07 5.14
CA SER A 19 6.25 -25.51 5.84
C SER A 19 6.13 -23.99 5.89
N GLU A 20 6.73 -23.35 6.90
CA GLU A 20 6.73 -21.89 7.02
C GLU A 20 7.31 -21.19 5.78
N LYS A 21 8.27 -21.84 5.10
CA LYS A 21 8.79 -21.40 3.79
C LYS A 21 7.69 -21.19 2.74
N ASN A 22 6.58 -21.90 2.82
CA ASN A 22 5.46 -21.73 1.90
C ASN A 22 4.61 -20.47 2.21
N ILE A 23 4.64 -19.97 3.45
CA ILE A 23 3.87 -18.81 3.94
C ILE A 23 4.63 -17.50 3.69
N ILE A 24 5.96 -17.50 3.84
CA ILE A 24 6.78 -16.30 3.65
C ILE A 24 6.70 -15.81 2.20
N GLY A 25 6.46 -14.53 1.99
CA GLY A 25 6.46 -13.89 0.67
C GLY A 25 5.46 -12.76 0.56
N VAL A 26 5.33 -12.24 -0.67
CA VAL A 26 4.47 -11.10 -0.99
C VAL A 26 3.19 -11.60 -1.65
N TYR A 27 2.05 -11.12 -1.16
CA TYR A 27 0.72 -11.49 -1.62
C TYR A 27 -0.03 -10.26 -2.11
N LYS A 28 -0.72 -10.38 -3.24
CA LYS A 28 -1.46 -9.28 -3.87
C LYS A 28 -2.90 -9.66 -4.13
N LEU A 29 -3.78 -8.66 -4.16
CA LEU A 29 -5.10 -8.84 -4.75
C LEU A 29 -5.00 -8.85 -6.28
N PRO A 30 -5.93 -9.54 -6.98
CA PRO A 30 -6.06 -9.40 -8.43
C PRO A 30 -6.23 -7.93 -8.85
N GLU A 31 -5.74 -7.57 -10.04
CA GLU A 31 -5.66 -6.19 -10.53
C GLU A 31 -6.99 -5.44 -10.63
N HIS A 32 -8.13 -6.15 -10.69
CA HIS A 32 -9.47 -5.55 -10.69
C HIS A 32 -9.97 -5.14 -9.30
N TYR A 33 -9.20 -5.38 -8.24
CA TYR A 33 -9.43 -4.85 -6.90
C TYR A 33 -8.48 -3.69 -6.61
N ALA A 34 -8.59 -3.10 -5.41
CA ALA A 34 -7.59 -2.17 -4.87
C ALA A 34 -6.17 -2.75 -4.95
N LYS A 35 -5.19 -1.91 -5.33
CA LYS A 35 -3.77 -2.27 -5.33
C LYS A 35 -3.36 -2.54 -3.89
N THR A 36 -3.21 -3.82 -3.58
CA THR A 36 -2.97 -4.28 -2.21
C THR A 36 -1.78 -5.20 -2.19
N GLU A 37 -0.91 -5.02 -1.21
CA GLU A 37 0.24 -5.85 -0.95
C GLU A 37 0.27 -6.25 0.53
N LEU A 38 0.36 -7.55 0.78
CA LEU A 38 0.60 -8.14 2.09
C LEU A 38 1.90 -8.93 2.02
N ALA A 39 2.95 -8.48 2.71
CA ALA A 39 4.22 -9.18 2.80
C ALA A 39 4.35 -9.87 4.16
N ILE A 40 4.61 -11.18 4.14
CA ILE A 40 4.87 -12.01 5.31
C ILE A 40 6.37 -12.35 5.34
N TYR A 41 7.05 -12.00 6.42
CA TYR A 41 8.50 -12.18 6.57
C TYR A 41 8.84 -13.36 7.49
N SER A 42 10.04 -13.93 7.35
CA SER A 42 10.51 -15.06 8.15
C SER A 42 10.77 -14.75 9.62
N ASN A 43 10.85 -13.48 9.98
CA ASN A 43 11.07 -13.00 11.35
C ASN A 43 9.76 -12.72 12.10
N ASN A 44 8.67 -13.39 11.73
CA ASN A 44 7.33 -13.22 12.30
C ASN A 44 6.74 -11.81 12.16
N LYS A 45 7.26 -10.99 11.25
CA LYS A 45 6.69 -9.67 10.93
C LYS A 45 5.90 -9.70 9.63
N PHE A 46 4.98 -8.74 9.47
CA PHE A 46 4.32 -8.46 8.21
C PHE A 46 4.24 -6.96 7.93
N THR A 47 4.09 -6.62 6.65
CA THR A 47 3.67 -5.29 6.20
C THR A 47 2.46 -5.43 5.29
N PHE A 48 1.54 -4.48 5.39
CA PHE A 48 0.35 -4.40 4.56
C PHE A 48 0.19 -2.99 4.04
N LEU A 49 -0.11 -2.90 2.74
CA LEU A 49 -0.31 -1.67 2.02
C LEU A 49 -1.52 -1.84 1.10
N ARG A 50 -2.43 -0.87 1.09
CA ARG A 50 -3.60 -0.86 0.22
C ARG A 50 -3.84 0.54 -0.30
N ASN A 51 -3.95 0.66 -1.63
CA ASN A 51 -4.36 1.85 -2.35
C ASN A 51 -5.62 1.52 -3.16
N ASN A 52 -6.76 2.09 -2.79
CA ASN A 52 -8.01 1.87 -3.50
C ASN A 52 -8.24 2.95 -4.57
N SER A 53 -7.68 2.74 -5.76
CA SER A 53 -7.81 3.67 -6.89
C SER A 53 -9.12 3.53 -7.66
N ILE A 54 -9.98 2.55 -7.33
CA ILE A 54 -11.27 2.37 -8.01
C ILE A 54 -12.29 3.32 -7.38
N GLN A 55 -12.75 4.27 -8.20
CA GLN A 55 -13.68 5.34 -7.87
C GLN A 55 -14.92 4.85 -7.10
N ALA A 56 -15.25 5.63 -6.05
CA ALA A 56 -16.57 5.85 -5.49
C ALA A 56 -17.42 4.60 -5.21
N LEU A 57 -17.52 4.18 -3.94
CA LEU A 57 -18.77 3.66 -3.32
C LEU A 57 -18.57 3.15 -1.87
N LEU A 58 -17.34 2.97 -1.39
CA LEU A 58 -17.11 2.46 -0.03
C LEU A 58 -16.53 3.54 0.87
N LYS A 59 -17.26 3.90 1.92
CA LYS A 59 -16.85 4.87 2.96
C LYS A 59 -15.64 4.33 3.75
N ASN A 60 -14.67 5.23 3.98
CA ASN A 60 -13.72 5.24 5.10
C ASN A 60 -12.58 4.19 5.24
N GLU A 61 -12.35 3.26 4.31
CA GLU A 61 -11.27 2.25 4.45
C GLU A 61 -10.34 2.12 3.23
N ASN A 62 -9.98 3.23 2.58
CA ASN A 62 -9.54 3.17 1.18
C ASN A 62 -8.02 3.27 0.93
N TYR A 63 -7.24 3.80 1.85
CA TYR A 63 -5.78 3.90 1.71
C TYR A 63 -5.16 3.65 3.07
N ILE A 64 -4.40 2.57 3.20
CA ILE A 64 -3.87 2.17 4.50
C ILE A 64 -2.51 1.53 4.37
N SER A 65 -1.64 1.88 5.32
CA SER A 65 -0.43 1.13 5.61
C SER A 65 -0.51 0.59 7.05
N THR A 66 0.00 -0.61 7.26
CA THR A 66 0.14 -1.17 8.62
C THR A 66 1.28 -2.17 8.64
N CYS A 67 1.81 -2.42 9.83
CA CYS A 67 2.75 -3.50 10.07
C CYS A 67 2.40 -4.19 11.39
N GLY A 68 2.97 -5.37 11.57
CA GLY A 68 2.70 -6.12 12.77
C GLY A 68 3.41 -7.45 12.82
N ILE A 69 2.88 -8.32 13.67
CA ILE A 69 3.38 -9.67 13.85
C ILE A 69 2.40 -10.69 13.29
N TRP A 70 2.93 -11.83 12.89
CA TRP A 70 2.13 -12.97 12.52
C TRP A 70 2.57 -14.23 13.27
N ALA A 71 1.61 -15.10 13.53
CA ALA A 71 1.84 -16.40 14.14
C ALA A 71 1.12 -17.48 13.35
N LYS A 72 1.75 -18.65 13.24
CA LYS A 72 1.12 -19.83 12.67
C LYS A 72 0.31 -20.54 13.75
N GLU A 73 -0.96 -20.81 13.44
CA GLU A 73 -1.86 -21.56 14.31
C GLU A 73 -1.89 -23.04 13.95
N LYS A 74 -2.50 -23.87 14.81
CA LYS A 74 -2.72 -25.29 14.50
C LYS A 74 -3.50 -25.43 13.18
N GLY A 75 -2.99 -26.30 12.30
CA GLY A 75 -3.56 -26.55 10.97
C GLY A 75 -3.01 -25.59 9.90
N ASN A 76 -3.89 -25.17 8.99
CA ASN A 76 -3.53 -24.32 7.83
C ASN A 76 -3.97 -22.87 8.06
N LYS A 77 -3.54 -22.28 9.17
CA LYS A 77 -3.96 -20.93 9.58
C LYS A 77 -2.78 -20.09 10.04
N ILE A 78 -2.87 -18.78 9.78
CA ILE A 78 -2.07 -17.77 10.46
C ILE A 78 -2.98 -16.71 11.06
N ILE A 79 -2.49 -16.01 12.08
CA ILE A 79 -3.11 -14.83 12.67
C ILE A 79 -2.20 -13.64 12.40
N LEU A 80 -2.77 -12.53 11.94
CA LEU A 80 -2.10 -11.23 11.85
C LEU A 80 -2.57 -10.32 12.98
N GLN A 81 -1.62 -9.65 13.62
CA GLN A 81 -1.88 -8.61 14.61
C GLN A 81 -1.07 -7.37 14.24
N SER A 82 -1.76 -6.30 13.83
CA SER A 82 -1.17 -4.97 13.69
C SER A 82 -0.66 -4.49 15.04
N ILE A 83 0.46 -3.78 15.01
CA ILE A 83 1.07 -3.20 16.20
C ILE A 83 1.26 -1.71 16.00
N SER A 84 1.28 -0.96 17.10
CA SER A 84 1.79 0.40 17.08
C SER A 84 3.28 0.37 16.79
N ASP A 85 3.71 1.13 15.80
CA ASP A 85 5.11 1.43 15.59
C ASP A 85 5.39 2.82 16.20
N SER A 86 6.41 2.90 17.03
CA SER A 86 6.87 4.17 17.61
C SER A 86 7.49 5.11 16.56
N ALA A 87 7.81 4.59 15.37
CA ALA A 87 8.36 5.38 14.29
C ALA A 87 7.32 6.31 13.66
N LYS A 88 7.73 7.54 13.35
CA LYS A 88 6.93 8.43 12.51
C LYS A 88 6.93 7.88 11.08
N HIS A 89 5.76 7.49 10.59
CA HIS A 89 5.60 7.06 9.21
C HIS A 89 5.65 8.26 8.26
N LEU A 90 6.51 8.17 7.24
CA LEU A 90 6.56 9.16 6.16
C LEU A 90 5.24 9.15 5.40
N LEU A 91 4.60 10.31 5.27
CA LEU A 91 3.40 10.48 4.45
C LEU A 91 3.72 10.90 3.01
N PHE A 92 4.94 11.39 2.80
CA PHE A 92 5.41 11.79 1.48
C PHE A 92 6.93 11.62 1.37
N LYS A 93 7.40 11.40 0.14
CA LYS A 93 8.80 11.48 -0.25
C LYS A 93 8.92 12.42 -1.44
N ILE A 94 9.83 13.38 -1.35
CA ILE A 94 10.05 14.38 -2.39
C ILE A 94 11.37 14.07 -3.09
N GLN A 95 11.34 14.08 -4.42
CA GLN A 95 12.52 14.16 -5.27
C GLN A 95 12.43 15.45 -6.08
N GLU A 96 13.54 16.17 -6.14
CA GLU A 96 13.67 17.43 -6.86
C GLU A 96 14.59 17.21 -8.06
N ASP A 97 14.09 17.53 -9.24
CA ASP A 97 14.87 17.55 -10.47
C ASP A 97 15.01 19.01 -10.98
N VAL A 98 16.02 19.26 -11.80
CA VAL A 98 16.21 20.56 -12.45
C VAL A 98 14.97 20.86 -13.30
N ALA A 99 14.38 22.04 -13.12
CA ALA A 99 13.19 22.42 -13.87
C ALA A 99 13.47 22.40 -15.38
N LYS A 100 12.53 21.82 -16.12
CA LYS A 100 12.55 21.86 -17.60
C LYS A 100 12.30 23.25 -18.15
N GLU A 101 11.60 24.09 -17.38
CA GLU A 101 11.21 25.46 -17.73
C GLU A 101 11.74 26.42 -16.66
N SER A 102 12.51 27.43 -17.04
CA SER A 102 13.25 28.28 -16.10
C SER A 102 12.37 29.09 -15.12
N ASN A 103 11.12 29.36 -15.50
CA ASN A 103 10.18 30.23 -14.78
C ASN A 103 8.97 29.49 -14.17
N ILE A 104 8.91 28.16 -14.31
CA ILE A 104 7.75 27.35 -13.91
C ILE A 104 8.23 26.14 -13.11
N SER A 105 7.59 25.90 -11.96
CA SER A 105 7.75 24.66 -11.22
C SER A 105 6.69 23.66 -11.65
N CYS A 106 7.07 22.39 -11.74
CA CYS A 106 6.18 21.29 -12.06
C CYS A 106 6.01 20.39 -10.84
N PHE A 107 4.79 20.02 -10.49
CA PHE A 107 4.49 19.13 -9.38
C PHE A 107 3.77 17.90 -9.92
N THR A 108 4.34 16.71 -9.72
CA THR A 108 3.74 15.44 -10.12
C THR A 108 3.66 14.52 -8.92
N PHE A 109 2.49 13.92 -8.69
CA PHE A 109 2.20 13.10 -7.51
C PHE A 109 2.05 11.63 -7.90
N PHE A 110 2.68 10.75 -7.14
CA PHE A 110 2.67 9.32 -7.35
C PHE A 110 2.24 8.59 -6.10
N ASP A 111 1.64 7.41 -6.24
CA ASP A 111 1.44 6.50 -5.13
C ASP A 111 2.67 5.61 -4.91
N THR A 112 2.60 4.78 -3.87
CA THR A 112 3.65 3.81 -3.51
C THR A 112 3.85 2.69 -4.53
N PHE A 113 2.92 2.49 -5.47
CA PHE A 113 3.05 1.55 -6.59
C PHE A 113 3.61 2.22 -7.86
N GLY A 114 3.79 3.54 -7.84
CA GLY A 114 4.35 4.33 -8.93
C GLY A 114 3.32 4.88 -9.91
N ASP A 115 2.02 4.74 -9.63
CA ASP A 115 0.96 5.32 -10.44
C ASP A 115 0.75 6.78 -10.09
N THR A 116 0.33 7.57 -11.08
CA THR A 116 0.00 8.97 -10.83
C THR A 116 -1.25 9.10 -9.95
N VAL A 117 -1.19 9.99 -8.96
CA VAL A 117 -2.31 10.34 -8.08
C VAL A 117 -2.98 11.60 -8.59
N ASP A 118 -4.29 11.53 -8.78
CA ASP A 118 -5.08 12.68 -9.22
C ASP A 118 -5.22 13.71 -8.09
N ILE A 119 -5.00 14.97 -8.46
CA ILE A 119 -5.16 16.13 -7.57
C ILE A 119 -6.63 16.51 -7.58
N SER A 120 -7.27 16.54 -6.41
CA SER A 120 -8.69 16.91 -6.27
C SER A 120 -8.88 18.42 -6.19
N ALA A 121 -7.97 19.12 -5.50
CA ALA A 121 -7.93 20.58 -5.44
C ALA A 121 -6.52 21.06 -5.10
N TYR A 122 -6.22 22.31 -5.46
CA TYR A 122 -5.00 22.96 -5.01
C TYR A 122 -5.20 24.46 -4.79
N TYR A 123 -4.46 24.98 -3.81
CA TYR A 123 -4.56 26.35 -3.33
C TYR A 123 -3.19 27.00 -3.33
N ARG A 124 -3.16 28.32 -3.51
CA ARG A 124 -1.98 29.18 -3.28
C ARG A 124 -2.35 30.26 -2.30
N ASN A 125 -1.62 30.38 -1.19
CA ASN A 125 -1.86 31.39 -0.16
C ASN A 125 -3.34 31.47 0.28
N LYS A 126 -3.99 30.30 0.41
CA LYS A 126 -5.43 30.12 0.72
C LYS A 126 -6.41 30.44 -0.41
N GLU A 127 -5.96 30.91 -1.57
CA GLU A 127 -6.80 31.10 -2.75
C GLU A 127 -6.89 29.79 -3.55
N CYS A 128 -8.11 29.38 -3.91
CA CYS A 128 -8.34 28.17 -4.70
C CYS A 128 -7.95 28.44 -6.15
N LEU A 129 -6.87 27.80 -6.63
CA LEU A 129 -6.43 27.93 -8.02
C LEU A 129 -7.10 26.92 -8.95
N GLY A 130 -7.61 25.81 -8.40
CA GLY A 130 -8.39 24.86 -9.18
C GLY A 130 -9.03 23.77 -8.32
N LYS A 131 -10.28 23.45 -8.66
CA LYS A 131 -10.92 22.18 -8.32
C LYS A 131 -10.90 21.34 -9.58
N VAL A 132 -10.20 20.21 -9.54
CA VAL A 132 -9.97 19.43 -10.75
C VAL A 132 -11.11 18.43 -10.91
N HIS A 133 -11.99 18.67 -11.87
CA HIS A 133 -12.98 17.68 -12.31
C HIS A 133 -12.35 16.78 -13.38
N GLY A 134 -11.43 15.89 -12.99
CA GLY A 134 -10.77 14.97 -13.92
C GLY A 134 -9.38 14.54 -13.47
N ARG A 135 -8.69 13.79 -14.34
CA ARG A 135 -7.31 13.38 -14.12
C ARG A 135 -6.37 14.54 -14.42
N GLN A 136 -5.76 15.11 -13.38
CA GLN A 136 -4.67 16.09 -13.54
C GLN A 136 -3.39 15.52 -12.94
N PRO A 137 -2.54 14.90 -13.78
CA PRO A 137 -1.36 14.19 -13.31
C PRO A 137 -0.27 15.12 -12.77
N SER A 138 -0.27 16.38 -13.19
CA SER A 138 0.73 17.37 -12.81
C SER A 138 0.18 18.80 -12.78
N ILE A 139 0.72 19.62 -11.88
CA ILE A 139 0.51 21.08 -11.86
C ILE A 139 1.77 21.78 -12.32
N LYS A 140 1.64 22.64 -13.33
CA LYS A 140 2.68 23.59 -13.72
C LYS A 140 2.27 24.97 -13.22
N ILE A 141 3.10 25.60 -12.41
CA ILE A 141 2.80 26.90 -11.81
C ILE A 141 4.07 27.71 -11.59
N SER A 142 3.98 29.00 -11.88
CA SER A 142 5.03 29.95 -11.49
C SER A 142 4.85 30.32 -10.02
N ILE A 143 5.88 30.07 -9.22
CA ILE A 143 5.89 30.30 -7.78
C ILE A 143 6.99 31.28 -7.39
N SER A 144 6.66 32.15 -6.45
CA SER A 144 7.55 33.13 -5.84
C SER A 144 7.96 32.69 -4.44
N LYS A 145 9.10 33.19 -3.96
CA LYS A 145 9.53 32.97 -2.58
C LYS A 145 8.43 33.44 -1.61
N GLY A 146 8.10 32.61 -0.63
CA GLY A 146 7.05 32.87 0.36
C GLY A 146 5.66 32.37 -0.05
N ASP A 147 5.47 31.89 -1.29
CA ASP A 147 4.23 31.21 -1.64
C ASP A 147 4.07 29.91 -0.87
N SER A 148 2.86 29.70 -0.36
CA SER A 148 2.39 28.43 0.18
C SER A 148 1.45 27.78 -0.83
N LEU A 149 1.74 26.56 -1.25
CA LEU A 149 0.83 25.72 -2.02
C LEU A 149 0.26 24.61 -1.14
N ASN A 150 -1.02 24.31 -1.29
CA ASN A 150 -1.69 23.21 -0.61
C ASN A 150 -2.33 22.32 -1.66
N PHE A 151 -2.03 21.03 -1.65
CA PHE A 151 -2.56 20.05 -2.59
C PHE A 151 -3.42 19.02 -1.86
N TYR A 152 -4.61 18.77 -2.40
CA TYR A 152 -5.59 17.84 -1.88
C TYR A 152 -5.77 16.67 -2.84
N PHE A 153 -5.91 15.46 -2.29
CA PHE A 153 -6.00 14.22 -3.05
C PHE A 153 -7.16 13.39 -2.55
N THR A 154 -7.64 12.48 -3.38
CA THR A 154 -8.56 11.44 -2.91
C THR A 154 -7.75 10.36 -2.18
N GLY A 155 -8.02 10.20 -0.88
CA GLY A 155 -7.49 9.09 -0.09
C GLY A 155 -6.08 9.27 0.48
N TYR A 156 -5.40 10.38 0.21
CA TYR A 156 -4.16 10.75 0.87
C TYR A 156 -4.34 12.01 1.70
N LYS A 157 -3.47 12.18 2.69
CA LYS A 157 -3.38 13.44 3.43
C LYS A 157 -2.97 14.57 2.48
N GLN A 158 -3.47 15.78 2.74
CA GLN A 158 -3.03 16.96 2.01
C GLN A 158 -1.51 17.13 2.11
N TRP A 159 -0.91 17.71 1.08
CA TRP A 159 0.51 18.05 1.09
C TRP A 159 0.67 19.56 0.96
N ASP A 160 1.46 20.11 1.88
CA ASP A 160 1.71 21.55 1.98
C ASP A 160 3.16 21.82 1.56
N PHE A 161 3.31 22.75 0.62
CA PHE A 161 4.60 23.15 0.07
C PHE A 161 4.82 24.63 0.36
N LEU A 162 5.95 24.95 0.99
CA LEU A 162 6.37 26.33 1.23
C LEU A 162 7.58 26.65 0.37
N LYS A 163 7.47 27.69 -0.46
CA LYS A 163 8.58 28.11 -1.32
C LYS A 163 9.61 28.90 -0.53
N ASP A 164 10.73 28.26 -0.18
CA ASP A 164 11.82 28.85 0.59
C ASP A 164 12.90 29.55 -0.28
N ASN A 165 13.07 29.09 -1.52
CA ASN A 165 14.11 29.52 -2.44
C ASN A 165 13.56 30.12 -3.74
N LYS A 166 14.43 30.76 -4.54
CA LYS A 166 14.05 31.41 -5.81
C LYS A 166 14.05 30.47 -7.03
N ARG A 167 14.45 29.20 -6.89
CA ARG A 167 14.67 28.30 -8.03
C ARG A 167 13.38 27.58 -8.40
N ASN A 168 13.01 27.55 -9.67
CA ASN A 168 11.96 26.63 -10.12
C ASN A 168 12.53 25.21 -10.22
N LEU A 169 11.74 24.22 -9.82
CA LEU A 169 12.14 22.81 -9.81
C LEU A 169 10.98 21.93 -10.30
N ASP A 170 11.33 20.77 -10.83
CA ASP A 170 10.39 19.70 -11.09
C ASP A 170 10.33 18.80 -9.84
N TYR A 171 9.20 18.82 -9.14
CA TYR A 171 8.97 18.02 -7.94
C TYR A 171 8.25 16.73 -8.32
N ARG A 172 8.86 15.61 -7.95
CA ARG A 172 8.27 14.28 -7.95
C ARG A 172 7.95 13.89 -6.51
N ILE A 173 6.67 13.85 -6.18
CA ILE A 173 6.20 13.55 -4.82
C ILE A 173 5.54 12.18 -4.80
N THR A 174 6.08 11.26 -4.01
CA THR A 174 5.42 9.97 -3.71
C THR A 174 4.62 10.11 -2.42
N LEU A 175 3.31 9.88 -2.48
CA LEU A 175 2.38 9.90 -1.37
C LEU A 175 2.26 8.50 -0.76
N PHE A 176 2.28 8.45 0.57
CA PHE A 176 2.15 7.21 1.35
C PHE A 176 0.80 7.21 2.08
N PRO A 177 0.10 6.07 2.12
CA PRO A 177 -1.11 5.94 2.93
C PRO A 177 -0.85 6.12 4.42
N GLU A 178 -1.85 6.63 5.14
CA GLU A 178 -1.77 6.77 6.59
C GLU A 178 -1.58 5.39 7.26
N PHE A 179 -0.76 5.40 8.32
CA PHE A 179 -0.50 4.22 9.10
C PHE A 179 -1.63 3.96 10.10
N ASN A 180 -2.07 2.71 10.20
CA ASN A 180 -3.08 2.29 11.16
C ASN A 180 -2.56 1.11 11.98
N SER A 181 -2.38 1.32 13.28
CA SER A 181 -1.88 0.32 14.23
C SER A 181 -2.89 -0.76 14.60
N GLU A 182 -4.15 -0.61 14.23
CA GLU A 182 -5.27 -1.47 14.67
C GLU A 182 -5.99 -2.15 13.51
N TYR A 183 -5.46 -2.05 12.28
CA TYR A 183 -6.13 -2.58 11.09
C TYR A 183 -6.40 -4.08 11.15
N PHE A 184 -5.37 -4.87 11.50
CA PHE A 184 -5.55 -6.29 11.81
C PHE A 184 -5.56 -6.48 13.32
N ASN A 185 -6.70 -6.87 13.87
CA ASN A 185 -6.81 -7.30 15.26
C ASN A 185 -7.12 -8.79 15.28
N GLN A 186 -6.12 -9.60 15.64
CA GLN A 186 -6.17 -11.08 15.63
C GLN A 186 -6.85 -11.66 14.37
N THR A 187 -6.51 -11.13 13.20
CA THR A 187 -7.21 -11.48 11.96
C THR A 187 -6.72 -12.83 11.43
N GLU A 188 -7.63 -13.79 11.33
CA GLU A 188 -7.35 -15.13 10.82
C GLU A 188 -7.26 -15.19 9.29
N PHE A 189 -6.18 -15.78 8.78
CA PHE A 189 -6.02 -16.15 7.38
C PHE A 189 -5.88 -17.66 7.23
N LEU A 190 -6.58 -18.23 6.24
CA LEU A 190 -6.37 -19.60 5.80
C LEU A 190 -5.20 -19.67 4.82
N ILE A 191 -4.28 -20.60 5.08
CA ILE A 191 -3.16 -20.89 4.21
C ILE A 191 -3.62 -21.86 3.12
N LYS A 192 -3.46 -21.47 1.86
CA LYS A 192 -3.60 -22.37 0.70
C LYS A 192 -2.33 -22.30 -0.16
N HIS A 193 -2.17 -23.26 -1.08
CA HIS A 193 -1.06 -23.23 -2.02
C HIS A 193 -1.02 -21.89 -2.77
N LYS A 194 0.08 -21.13 -2.58
CA LYS A 194 0.30 -19.80 -3.17
C LYS A 194 -0.81 -18.77 -2.88
N ALA A 195 -1.52 -18.91 -1.75
CA ALA A 195 -2.56 -17.94 -1.39
C ALA A 195 -2.78 -17.85 0.12
N LEU A 196 -3.23 -16.68 0.55
CA LEU A 196 -3.81 -16.43 1.87
C LEU A 196 -5.26 -15.99 1.67
N ILE A 197 -6.17 -16.51 2.47
CA ILE A 197 -7.59 -16.14 2.43
C ILE A 197 -7.98 -15.55 3.76
N ASP A 198 -8.36 -14.29 3.77
CA ASP A 198 -8.96 -13.65 4.94
C ASP A 198 -10.25 -14.39 5.29
N LYS A 199 -10.31 -14.97 6.49
CA LYS A 199 -11.43 -15.81 6.90
C LYS A 199 -12.71 -15.01 7.12
N LYS A 200 -12.61 -13.75 7.55
CA LYS A 200 -13.74 -12.86 7.83
C LYS A 200 -14.28 -12.30 6.52
N ASN A 201 -13.41 -11.64 5.74
CA ASN A 201 -13.82 -10.92 4.53
C ASN A 201 -13.89 -11.81 3.28
N LYS A 202 -13.44 -13.06 3.37
CA LYS A 202 -13.38 -14.04 2.26
C LYS A 202 -12.51 -13.57 1.08
N ILE A 203 -11.65 -12.59 1.29
CA ILE A 203 -10.76 -12.03 0.28
C ILE A 203 -9.56 -12.96 0.10
N LYS A 204 -9.25 -13.29 -1.15
CA LYS A 204 -8.12 -14.16 -1.53
C LYS A 204 -6.95 -13.33 -2.05
N TYR A 205 -5.85 -13.35 -1.30
CA TYR A 205 -4.57 -12.78 -1.68
C TYR A 205 -3.72 -13.87 -2.36
N LYS A 206 -3.22 -13.60 -3.56
CA LYS A 206 -2.39 -14.53 -4.32
C LYS A 206 -0.92 -14.20 -4.11
N LYS A 207 -0.10 -15.21 -3.84
CA LYS A 207 1.35 -15.05 -3.71
C LYS A 207 1.93 -14.67 -5.08
N ASN A 208 2.69 -13.59 -5.13
CA ASN A 208 3.41 -13.23 -6.35
C ASN A 208 4.47 -14.30 -6.63
N LYS A 209 4.67 -14.64 -7.91
CA LYS A 209 5.81 -15.48 -8.28
C LYS A 209 7.05 -14.59 -8.14
N ALA A 210 7.96 -14.98 -7.25
CA ALA A 210 9.33 -14.46 -7.27
C ALA A 210 10.01 -14.93 -8.55
#